data_AF-A0A923I8M1-F1
#
_entry.id   AF-A0A923I8M1-F1
#
_cell.length_a   1.000
_cell.length_b   1.000
_cell.length_c   1.000
_cell.angle_alpha   90.00
_cell.angle_beta   90.00
_cell.angle_gamma   90.00
#
_symmetry.space_group_name_H-M   'P 1'
#
loop_
_entity.id
_entity.type
_entity.pdbx_description
1 polymer ?
#
loop_
_entity_poly.entity_id
_entity_poly.type
_entity_poly.pdbx_seq_one_letter_code
_entity_poly.pdbx_strand_id
1 'polypeptide(L)'
;MDLLAALVAGLALAGRFNPIASVIGAAACATLLADEDAARSRWTIGLAVLLGAWLLGDGLRVLARTRDLADGVATLLPAGALPSAQWTALGFWALGSLLLGYALPAWAGVFAGRRVTHGIDWAVAATVAVGVSIALTALARTAAGV
;
A
#
# COMPACT_ATOMS: atom_id res chain seq x y z
N MET A 1 25.29 -6.70 8.77
CA MET A 1 24.83 -6.90 7.37
C MET A 1 23.35 -7.26 7.30
N ASP A 2 22.81 -7.95 8.30
CA ASP A 2 21.42 -8.46 8.31
C ASP A 2 20.33 -7.38 8.24
N LEU A 3 20.55 -6.19 8.81
CA LEU A 3 19.55 -5.11 8.76
C LEU A 3 19.32 -4.59 7.32
N LEU A 4 20.40 -4.34 6.58
CA LEU A 4 20.29 -3.89 5.19
C LEU A 4 19.59 -4.96 4.33
N ALA A 5 19.93 -6.23 4.53
CA ALA A 5 19.26 -7.33 3.86
C ALA A 5 17.77 -7.40 4.20
N ALA A 6 17.39 -7.18 5.47
CA ALA A 6 16.01 -7.12 5.91
C ALA A 6 15.23 -5.96 5.29
N LEU A 7 15.84 -4.77 5.20
CA LEU A 7 15.26 -3.61 4.54
C LEU A 7 14.99 -3.89 3.06
N VAL A 8 16.00 -4.39 2.35
CA VAL A 8 15.90 -4.70 0.92
C VAL A 8 14.86 -5.80 0.67
N ALA A 9 14.86 -6.87 1.46
CA ALA A 9 13.88 -7.95 1.34
C ALA A 9 12.45 -7.45 1.62
N GLY A 10 12.26 -6.67 2.68
CA GLY A 10 10.96 -6.07 3.01
C GLY A 10 10.44 -5.15 1.91
N LEU A 11 11.30 -4.30 1.34
CA LEU A 11 10.95 -3.43 0.23
C LEU A 11 10.66 -4.19 -1.07
N ALA A 12 11.42 -5.25 -1.36
CA ALA A 12 11.15 -6.11 -2.51
C ALA A 12 9.80 -6.83 -2.39
N LEU A 13 9.43 -7.25 -1.17
CA LEU A 13 8.10 -7.81 -0.88
C LEU A 13 7.01 -6.75 -0.97
N ALA A 14 7.27 -5.52 -0.53
CA ALA A 14 6.36 -4.39 -0.65
C ALA A 14 5.98 -4.08 -2.11
N GLY A 15 6.92 -4.24 -3.05
CA GLY A 15 6.66 -4.10 -4.48
C GLY A 15 5.70 -5.15 -5.07
N ARG A 16 5.38 -6.22 -4.31
CA ARG A 16 4.45 -7.28 -4.72
C ARG A 16 3.04 -7.07 -4.15
N PHE A 17 2.64 -5.82 -3.96
CA PHE A 17 1.30 -5.47 -3.50
C PHE A 17 0.21 -5.92 -4.47
N ASN A 18 -1.02 -6.07 -4.00
CA ASN A 18 -2.16 -6.49 -4.81
C ASN A 18 -2.67 -5.31 -5.67
N PRO A 19 -2.46 -5.33 -7.01
CA PRO A 19 -2.75 -4.17 -7.85
C PRO A 19 -4.25 -3.89 -7.97
N ILE A 20 -5.11 -4.90 -7.89
CA ILE A 20 -6.56 -4.73 -8.01
C ILE A 20 -7.10 -4.04 -6.76
N ALA A 21 -6.75 -4.56 -5.58
CA ALA A 21 -7.17 -3.97 -4.31
C ALA A 21 -6.60 -2.56 -4.12
N SER A 22 -5.35 -2.34 -4.55
CA SER A 22 -4.69 -1.03 -4.62
C SER A 22 -5.51 -0.03 -5.43
N VAL A 23 -5.78 -0.35 -6.71
CA VAL A 23 -6.52 0.54 -7.62
C VAL A 23 -7.90 0.88 -7.05
N ILE A 24 -8.67 -0.13 -6.64
CA ILE A 24 -10.05 0.07 -6.15
C ILE A 24 -10.04 0.85 -4.84
N GLY A 25 -9.21 0.44 -3.88
CA GLY A 25 -9.15 1.05 -2.55
C GLY A 25 -8.64 2.49 -2.59
N ALA A 26 -7.59 2.74 -3.37
CA ALA A 26 -7.02 4.07 -3.50
C ALA A 26 -7.96 5.02 -4.25
N ALA A 27 -8.60 4.57 -5.33
CA ALA A 27 -9.56 5.39 -6.06
C ALA A 27 -10.80 5.70 -5.21
N ALA A 28 -11.35 4.72 -4.49
CA ALA A 28 -12.48 4.93 -3.59
C ALA A 28 -12.14 5.86 -2.41
N CYS A 29 -10.94 5.73 -1.84
CA CYS A 29 -10.47 6.66 -0.81
C CYS A 29 -10.30 8.07 -1.39
N ALA A 30 -9.69 8.19 -2.57
CA ALA A 30 -9.44 9.47 -3.21
C ALA A 30 -10.74 10.21 -3.55
N THR A 31 -11.75 9.52 -4.08
CA THR A 31 -13.05 10.12 -4.42
C THR A 31 -13.77 10.64 -3.18
N LEU A 32 -13.71 9.91 -2.07
CA LEU A 32 -14.36 10.32 -0.81
C LEU A 32 -13.72 11.55 -0.17
N LEU A 33 -12.42 11.78 -0.43
CA LEU A 33 -11.62 12.81 0.22
C LEU A 33 -11.22 13.97 -0.71
N ALA A 34 -11.62 13.90 -1.99
CA ALA A 34 -11.38 14.93 -3.01
C ALA A 34 -12.08 16.26 -2.68
N ASP A 35 -13.24 16.18 -2.03
CA ASP A 35 -13.99 17.34 -1.56
C ASP A 35 -13.19 18.08 -0.47
N GLU A 36 -12.88 19.36 -0.69
CA GLU A 36 -12.13 20.18 0.27
C GLU A 36 -12.89 20.40 1.58
N ASP A 37 -14.23 20.42 1.52
CA ASP A 37 -15.11 20.59 2.68
C ASP A 37 -15.46 19.25 3.35
N ALA A 38 -14.71 18.19 3.04
CA ALA A 38 -14.92 16.88 3.63
C ALA A 38 -14.84 16.93 5.17
N ALA A 39 -16.01 16.79 5.80
CA ALA A 39 -16.13 16.73 7.25
C ALA A 39 -15.20 15.65 7.84
N ARG A 40 -14.77 15.83 9.09
CA ARG A 40 -13.91 14.88 9.81
C ARG A 40 -14.42 13.42 9.75
N SER A 41 -15.74 13.24 9.70
CA SER A 41 -16.38 11.92 9.51
C SER A 41 -16.00 11.25 8.18
N ARG A 42 -15.96 12.00 7.07
CA ARG A 42 -15.55 11.48 5.75
C ARG A 42 -14.08 11.07 5.73
N TRP A 43 -13.22 11.79 6.44
CA TRP A 43 -11.81 11.39 6.64
C TRP A 43 -11.68 10.03 7.31
N THR A 44 -12.44 9.78 8.38
CA THR A 44 -12.46 8.49 9.05
C THR A 44 -12.93 7.37 8.11
N ILE A 45 -13.99 7.63 7.33
CA ILE A 45 -14.51 6.67 6.35
C ILE A 45 -13.47 6.39 5.25
N GLY A 46 -12.83 7.42 4.70
CA GLY A 46 -11.80 7.27 3.67
C GLY A 46 -10.60 6.45 4.16
N LEU A 47 -10.13 6.72 5.39
CA LEU A 47 -9.08 5.91 6.02
C LEU A 47 -9.53 4.47 6.27
N ALA A 48 -10.78 4.24 6.70
CA ALA A 48 -11.32 2.90 6.87
C ALA A 48 -11.40 2.14 5.55
N VAL A 49 -11.81 2.79 4.46
CA VAL A 49 -11.82 2.21 3.10
C VAL A 49 -10.40 1.85 2.66
N LEU A 50 -9.45 2.76 2.84
CA LEU A 50 -8.05 2.53 2.47
C LEU A 50 -7.44 1.35 3.24
N LEU A 51 -7.58 1.35 4.57
CA LEU A 51 -7.06 0.30 5.43
C LEU A 51 -7.78 -1.03 5.20
N GLY A 52 -9.09 -1.02 4.96
CA GLY A 52 -9.86 -2.20 4.61
C GLY A 52 -9.41 -2.81 3.29
N ALA A 53 -9.17 -1.99 2.26
CA ALA A 53 -8.66 -2.44 0.98
C ALA A 53 -7.23 -3.00 1.08
N TRP A 54 -6.36 -2.35 1.86
CA TRP A 54 -5.02 -2.88 2.15
C TRP A 54 -5.11 -4.22 2.89
N LEU A 55 -5.97 -4.31 3.92
CA LEU A 55 -6.14 -5.53 4.70
C LEU A 55 -6.58 -6.69 3.82
N LEU A 56 -7.60 -6.48 2.99
CA LEU A 56 -8.13 -7.49 2.06
C LEU A 56 -7.12 -7.87 0.96
N GLY A 57 -6.29 -6.94 0.51
CA GLY A 57 -5.32 -7.17 -0.56
C GLY A 57 -4.03 -7.85 -0.08
N ASP A 58 -3.35 -7.20 0.87
CA ASP A 58 -2.00 -7.57 1.32
C ASP A 58 -1.90 -7.79 2.83
N GLY A 59 -2.70 -7.09 3.64
CA GLY A 59 -2.61 -7.17 5.10
C GLY A 59 -2.88 -8.58 5.63
N LEU A 60 -3.85 -9.31 5.08
CA LEU A 60 -4.07 -10.72 5.43
C LEU A 60 -2.87 -11.62 5.09
N ARG A 61 -2.14 -11.33 4.00
CA ARG A 61 -0.93 -12.07 3.62
C ARG A 61 0.21 -11.77 4.59
N VAL A 62 0.37 -10.51 4.98
CA VAL A 62 1.32 -10.09 6.01
C VAL A 62 0.99 -10.78 7.33
N LEU A 63 -0.27 -10.77 7.76
CA LEU A 63 -0.71 -11.41 9.01
C LEU A 63 -0.48 -12.93 9.00
N ALA A 64 -0.77 -13.60 7.88
CA ALA A 64 -0.46 -15.02 7.72
C ALA A 64 1.05 -15.29 7.89
N ARG A 65 1.90 -14.46 7.28
CA ARG A 65 3.36 -14.58 7.39
C ARG A 65 3.91 -14.20 8.77
N THR A 66 3.26 -13.28 9.48
CA THR A 66 3.56 -12.98 10.88
C THR A 66 3.38 -14.24 11.73
N ARG A 67 2.29 -14.97 11.49
CA ARG A 67 2.03 -16.23 12.18
C ARG A 67 3.04 -17.31 11.80
N ASP A 68 3.31 -17.51 10.52
CA ASP A 68 4.28 -18.52 10.08
C ASP A 68 5.68 -18.26 10.66
N LEU A 69 6.06 -16.98 10.81
CA LEU A 69 7.33 -16.58 11.42
C LEU A 69 7.34 -16.80 12.94
N ALA A 70 6.23 -16.52 13.63
CA ALA A 70 6.08 -16.78 15.05
C ALA A 70 6.08 -18.28 15.37
N ASP A 71 5.45 -19.09 14.52
CA ASP A 71 5.40 -20.55 14.63
C ASP A 71 6.71 -21.22 14.16
N GLY A 72 7.65 -20.45 13.57
CA GLY A 72 8.95 -20.94 13.10
C GLY A 72 8.89 -21.80 11.84
N VAL A 73 7.77 -21.76 11.11
CA VAL A 73 7.48 -22.61 9.94
C VAL A 73 7.99 -21.97 8.64
N ALA A 74 8.14 -20.65 8.60
CA ALA A 74 8.67 -19.92 7.45
C ALA A 74 9.69 -18.85 7.83
N THR A 75 10.58 -18.56 6.89
CA THR A 75 11.56 -17.46 6.98
C THR A 75 11.44 -16.56 5.75
N LEU A 76 11.69 -15.25 5.93
CA LEU A 76 11.72 -14.25 4.85
C LEU A 76 13.14 -13.97 4.36
N LEU A 77 14.13 -14.17 5.24
CA LEU A 77 15.56 -14.05 4.97
C LEU A 77 16.27 -15.42 5.02
N PRO A 78 17.49 -15.55 4.47
CA PRO A 78 18.28 -16.77 4.50
C PRO A 78 18.47 -17.37 5.89
N ALA A 79 18.70 -18.69 5.93
CA ALA A 79 18.99 -19.42 7.16
C ALA A 79 20.20 -18.81 7.90
N GLY A 80 20.05 -18.60 9.21
CA GLY A 80 21.07 -17.97 10.07
C GLY A 80 20.89 -16.48 10.31
N ALA A 81 19.95 -15.81 9.63
CA ALA A 81 19.61 -14.42 9.93
C ALA A 81 19.00 -14.27 11.34
N LEU A 82 19.35 -13.18 12.02
CA LEU A 82 18.80 -12.86 13.35
C LEU A 82 17.26 -12.78 13.32
N PRO A 83 16.56 -13.28 14.36
CA PRO A 83 15.09 -13.19 14.44
C PRO A 83 14.56 -11.76 14.31
N SER A 84 15.26 -10.78 14.89
CA SER A 84 14.90 -9.36 14.79
C SER A 84 14.94 -8.83 13.35
N ALA A 85 15.82 -9.36 12.50
CA ALA A 85 15.91 -8.98 11.09
C ALA A 85 14.68 -9.49 10.30
N GLN A 86 14.16 -10.67 10.64
CA GLN A 86 12.94 -11.23 10.02
C GLN A 86 11.71 -10.36 10.33
N TRP A 87 11.53 -9.97 11.59
CA TRP A 87 10.47 -9.05 12.01
C TRP A 87 10.60 -7.67 11.36
N THR A 88 11.83 -7.19 11.22
CA THR A 88 12.10 -5.93 10.51
C THR A 88 11.66 -6.01 9.05
N ALA A 89 12.05 -7.06 8.33
CA ALA A 89 11.64 -7.26 6.93
C ALA A 89 10.10 -7.32 6.79
N LEU A 90 9.41 -8.00 7.71
CA LEU A 90 7.96 -8.06 7.74
C LEU A 90 7.31 -6.69 7.99
N GLY A 91 7.86 -5.89 8.90
CA GLY A 91 7.41 -4.52 9.14
C GLY A 91 7.57 -3.63 7.91
N PHE A 92 8.71 -3.72 7.21
CA PHE A 92 8.93 -2.98 5.97
C PHE A 92 8.03 -3.45 4.82
N TRP A 93 7.73 -4.75 4.75
CA TRP A 93 6.75 -5.26 3.80
C TRP A 93 5.34 -4.70 4.08
N ALA A 94 4.90 -4.73 5.34
CA ALA A 94 3.60 -4.21 5.74
C ALA A 94 3.45 -2.71 5.46
N LEU A 95 4.41 -1.90 5.92
CA LEU A 95 4.39 -0.45 5.73
C LEU A 95 4.61 -0.07 4.27
N GLY A 96 5.55 -0.74 3.59
CA GLY A 96 5.86 -0.48 2.20
C GLY A 96 4.69 -0.79 1.27
N SER A 97 4.01 -1.93 1.46
CA SER A 97 2.83 -2.29 0.65
C SER A 97 1.68 -1.30 0.88
N LEU A 98 1.42 -0.90 2.13
CA LEU A 98 0.41 0.10 2.46
C LEU A 98 0.72 1.46 1.82
N LEU A 99 1.97 1.94 1.95
CA LEU A 99 2.36 3.25 1.44
C LEU A 99 2.40 3.28 -0.09
N LEU A 100 3.12 2.33 -0.70
CA LEU A 100 3.32 2.29 -2.15
C LEU A 100 2.03 1.88 -2.88
N GLY A 101 1.37 0.82 -2.41
CA GLY A 101 0.19 0.28 -3.08
C GLY A 101 -1.07 1.12 -2.88
N TYR A 102 -1.24 1.78 -1.73
CA TYR A 102 -2.55 2.32 -1.36
C TYR A 102 -2.49 3.82 -1.03
N ALA A 103 -1.66 4.21 -0.07
CA ALA A 103 -1.65 5.58 0.44
C ALA A 103 -1.15 6.60 -0.59
N LEU A 104 -0.06 6.29 -1.33
CA LEU A 104 0.49 7.21 -2.33
C LEU A 104 -0.49 7.47 -3.50
N PRO A 105 -1.09 6.44 -4.15
CA PRO A 105 -2.09 6.70 -5.17
C PRO A 105 -3.32 7.43 -4.64
N ALA A 106 -3.80 7.10 -3.44
CA ALA A 106 -4.93 7.79 -2.83
C ALA A 106 -4.59 9.27 -2.59
N TRP A 107 -3.44 9.56 -2.00
CA TRP A 107 -2.96 10.92 -1.76
C TRP A 107 -2.84 11.72 -3.05
N ALA A 108 -2.24 11.13 -4.10
CA ALA A 108 -2.12 11.78 -5.39
C ALA A 108 -3.50 12.10 -6.01
N GLY A 109 -4.45 11.17 -5.90
CA GLY A 109 -5.84 11.38 -6.31
C GLY A 109 -6.51 12.51 -5.54
N VAL A 110 -6.46 12.49 -4.20
CA VAL A 110 -7.01 13.56 -3.34
C VAL A 110 -6.40 14.91 -3.69
N PHE A 111 -5.08 14.97 -3.80
CA PHE A 111 -4.36 16.20 -4.11
C PHE A 111 -4.80 16.78 -5.46
N ALA A 112 -4.94 15.94 -6.49
CA ALA A 112 -5.38 16.38 -7.81
C ALA A 112 -6.86 16.79 -7.82
N GLY A 113 -7.74 16.01 -7.16
CA GLY A 113 -9.18 16.28 -7.08
C GLY A 113 -9.47 17.65 -6.46
N ARG A 114 -8.80 17.98 -5.36
CA ARG A 114 -8.95 19.28 -4.66
C ARG A 114 -8.60 20.50 -5.50
N ARG A 115 -7.82 20.33 -6.57
CA ARG A 115 -7.48 21.44 -7.48
C ARG A 115 -8.57 21.75 -8.49
N VAL A 116 -9.64 20.96 -8.54
CA VAL A 116 -10.68 21.08 -9.55
C VAL A 116 -11.98 21.59 -8.93
N THR A 117 -12.40 22.78 -9.35
CA THR A 117 -13.51 23.52 -8.72
C THR A 117 -14.88 23.31 -9.38
N HIS A 118 -14.99 22.42 -10.39
CA HIS A 118 -16.19 22.31 -11.24
C HIS A 118 -17.06 21.06 -10.95
N GLY A 119 -17.02 20.50 -9.73
CA GLY A 119 -17.84 19.35 -9.33
C GLY A 119 -17.47 18.00 -9.98
N ILE A 120 -16.33 17.96 -10.68
CA ILE A 120 -15.72 16.76 -11.28
C ILE A 120 -14.44 16.33 -10.52
N ASP A 121 -14.23 16.91 -9.34
CA ASP A 121 -13.13 16.64 -8.42
C ASP A 121 -13.01 15.15 -8.08
N TRP A 122 -14.13 14.49 -7.80
CA TRP A 122 -14.16 13.06 -7.50
C TRP A 122 -13.69 12.20 -8.68
N ALA A 123 -14.06 12.58 -9.91
CA ALA A 123 -13.69 11.84 -11.12
C ALA A 123 -12.19 12.01 -11.41
N VAL A 124 -11.68 13.23 -11.29
CA VAL A 124 -10.24 13.52 -11.43
C VAL A 124 -9.43 12.79 -10.36
N ALA A 125 -9.91 12.80 -9.11
CA ALA A 125 -9.27 12.07 -8.02
C ALA A 125 -9.19 10.56 -8.29
N ALA A 126 -10.30 9.96 -8.76
CA ALA A 126 -10.32 8.56 -9.16
C ALA A 126 -9.32 8.27 -10.29
N THR A 127 -9.37 9.06 -11.37
CA THR A 127 -8.51 8.85 -12.54
C THR A 127 -7.03 8.96 -12.20
N VAL A 128 -6.65 9.96 -11.39
CA VAL A 128 -5.25 10.13 -10.96
C VAL A 128 -4.84 8.99 -10.03
N ALA A 129 -5.68 8.60 -9.07
CA ALA A 129 -5.37 7.46 -8.19
C ALA A 129 -5.19 6.16 -8.99
N VAL A 130 -6.05 5.89 -9.97
CA VAL A 130 -5.93 4.73 -10.87
C VAL A 130 -4.62 4.81 -11.67
N GLY A 131 -4.34 5.95 -12.29
CA GLY A 131 -3.13 6.16 -13.09
C GLY A 131 -1.85 5.95 -12.29
N VAL A 132 -1.79 6.52 -11.08
CA VAL A 132 -0.65 6.34 -10.17
C VAL A 132 -0.52 4.89 -9.71
N SER A 133 -1.63 4.21 -9.40
CA SER A 133 -1.61 2.78 -9.02
C SER A 133 -1.07 1.90 -10.15
N ILE A 134 -1.48 2.15 -11.39
CA ILE A 134 -0.98 1.44 -12.57
C ILE A 134 0.51 1.74 -12.78
N ALA A 135 0.92 3.01 -12.69
CA ALA A 135 2.31 3.42 -12.84
C ALA A 135 3.21 2.77 -11.79
N LEU A 136 2.81 2.76 -10.52
CA LEU A 136 3.54 2.10 -9.44
C LEU A 136 3.58 0.59 -9.62
N THR A 137 2.50 -0.03 -10.10
CA THR A 137 2.50 -1.46 -10.43
C THR A 137 3.50 -1.78 -11.54
N ALA A 138 3.55 -0.96 -12.59
CA ALA A 138 4.50 -1.13 -13.69
C ALA A 138 5.96 -0.92 -13.23
N LEU A 139 6.21 0.10 -12.41
CA LEU A 139 7.52 0.37 -11.82
C LEU A 139 7.96 -0.78 -10.90
N ALA A 140 7.06 -1.32 -10.08
CA ALA A 140 7.38 -2.43 -9.19
C ALA A 140 7.71 -3.71 -9.96
N ARG A 141 7.02 -3.98 -11.08
CA ARG A 141 7.31 -5.11 -11.97
C ARG A 141 8.68 -4.96 -12.65
N THR A 142 8.94 -3.80 -13.25
CA THR A 142 10.24 -3.52 -13.88
C THR A 142 11.40 -3.62 -12.89
N ALA A 143 11.24 -3.09 -11.66
CA ALA A 143 12.23 -3.23 -10.60
C ALA A 143 12.43 -4.68 -10.13
N ALA A 144 11.40 -5.53 -10.25
CA ALA A 144 11.47 -6.95 -9.94
C ALA A 144 12.06 -7.82 -11.07
N GLY A 145 12.32 -7.24 -12.26
CA GLY A 145 12.81 -7.97 -13.43
C GLY A 145 11.79 -8.90 -14.08
N VAL A 146 10.49 -8.61 -13.89
CA VAL A 146 9.34 -9.36 -14.44
C VAL A 146 8.51 -8.41 -15.29
#